data_AF-A0A843FDC7-F1
#
_entry.id   AF-A0A843FDC7-F1
#
_cell.length_a   1.000
_cell.length_b   1.000
_cell.length_c   1.000
_cell.angle_alpha   90.00
_cell.angle_beta   90.00
_cell.angle_gamma   90.00
#
_symmetry.space_group_name_H-M   'P 1'
#
loop_
_entity.id
_entity.type
_entity.pdbx_description
1 polymer ?
#
loop_
_entity_poly.entity_id
_entity_poly.type
_entity_poly.pdbx_seq_one_letter_code
_entity_poly.pdbx_strand_id
1 'polypeptide(L)' 'TLDLSLIGILSAISKVLAENGIGIFAISTFDTDYILVKEENLQRSIDVLSDSGYTVVR' A
#
# COMPACT_ATOMS: atom_id res chain seq x y z
N THR A 1 -8.30 13.30 18.00
CA THR A 1 -6.84 13.56 17.92
C THR A 1 -6.33 12.92 16.64
N LEU A 2 -5.36 13.52 15.96
CA LEU A 2 -4.70 12.88 14.81
C LEU A 2 -3.93 11.68 15.35
N ASP A 3 -4.27 10.48 14.89
CA ASP A 3 -3.52 9.29 15.25
C ASP A 3 -2.15 9.34 14.54
N LEU A 4 -1.10 9.61 15.31
CA LEU A 4 0.27 9.66 14.80
C LEU A 4 0.75 8.30 14.28
N SER A 5 0.02 7.21 14.57
CA SER A 5 0.27 5.89 13.99
C SER A 5 0.14 5.87 12.46
N LEU A 6 -0.66 6.77 11.88
CA LEU A 6 -0.85 6.86 10.43
C LEU A 6 0.30 7.60 9.72
N ILE A 7 1.13 8.36 10.44
CA ILE A 7 2.20 9.13 9.81
C ILE A 7 3.20 8.16 9.18
N GLY A 8 3.40 8.30 7.88
CA GLY A 8 4.33 7.47 7.13
C GLY A 8 3.75 6.14 6.65
N ILE A 9 2.47 5.83 6.88
CA ILE A 9 1.85 4.58 6.40
C ILE A 9 1.96 4.44 4.87
N LEU A 10 1.63 5.50 4.14
CA LEU A 10 1.77 5.54 2.67
C LEU A 10 3.23 5.38 2.25
N SER A 11 4.18 5.97 3.00
CA SER A 11 5.61 5.82 2.72
C SER A 11 6.08 4.38 2.93
N ALA A 12 5.59 3.69 3.97
CA ALA A 12 5.96 2.32 4.26
C ALA A 12 5.40 1.35 3.20
N ILE A 13 4.15 1.51 2.80
CA ILE A 13 3.51 0.69 1.77
C ILE A 13 4.13 0.95 0.39
N SER A 14 4.30 2.22 0.01
CA SER A 14 4.90 2.58 -1.29
C SER A 14 6.34 2.11 -1.42
N LYS A 15 7.11 2.09 -0.33
CA LYS A 15 8.47 1.54 -0.32
C LYS A 15 8.49 0.06 -0.67
N VAL A 16 7.66 -0.76 -0.03
CA VAL A 16 7.58 -2.22 -0.32
C VAL A 16 7.22 -2.47 -1.78
N LEU A 17 6.23 -1.74 -2.31
CA LEU A 17 5.80 -1.88 -3.70
C LEU A 17 6.89 -1.41 -4.68
N ALA A 18 7.57 -0.30 -4.37
CA ALA A 18 8.66 0.23 -5.21
C ALA A 18 9.90 -0.67 -5.22
N GLU A 19 10.31 -1.24 -4.09
CA GLU A 19 11.41 -2.21 -4.00
C GLU A 19 11.14 -3.47 -4.83
N ASN A 20 9.86 -3.79 -5.05
CA ASN A 20 9.41 -4.87 -5.94
C ASN A 20 9.07 -4.38 -7.36
N GLY A 21 9.35 -3.13 -7.72
CA GLY A 21 9.10 -2.60 -9.06
C GLY A 21 7.61 -2.55 -9.44
N ILE A 22 6.72 -2.40 -8.46
CA ILE A 22 5.29 -2.23 -8.65
C ILE A 22 4.97 -0.74 -8.57
N GLY A 23 4.60 -0.15 -9.71
CA GLY A 23 4.13 1.23 -9.77
C GLY A 23 2.76 1.37 -9.11
N ILE A 24 2.57 2.48 -8.39
CA ILE A 24 1.31 2.80 -7.70
C ILE A 24 0.73 4.13 -8.17
N PHE A 25 -0.57 4.30 -7.96
CA PHE A 25 -1.26 5.58 -8.03
C PHE A 25 -2.05 5.78 -6.73
N ALA A 26 -1.67 6.77 -5.93
CA ALA A 26 -2.27 7.03 -4.62
C ALA A 26 -3.34 8.12 -4.70
N ILE A 27 -4.49 7.87 -4.08
CA ILE A 27 -5.62 8.81 -3.96
C ILE A 27 -6.00 8.90 -2.49
N SER A 28 -5.76 10.05 -1.87
CA SER A 28 -6.21 10.33 -0.51
C SER A 28 -7.60 10.94 -0.53
N THR A 29 -8.48 10.41 0.31
CA THR A 29 -9.80 10.99 0.60
C THR A 29 -9.82 11.55 2.03
N PHE A 30 -10.99 12.02 2.50
CA PHE A 30 -11.12 12.47 3.88
C PHE A 30 -10.97 11.32 4.89
N ASP A 31 -11.50 10.13 4.55
CA ASP A 31 -11.58 9.00 5.49
C ASP A 31 -10.48 7.95 5.27
N THR A 32 -9.96 7.81 4.04
CA THR A 32 -9.03 6.73 3.68
C THR A 32 -8.11 7.09 2.52
N ASP A 33 -7.00 6.37 2.42
CA ASP A 33 -6.11 6.38 1.27
C ASP A 33 -6.34 5.15 0.39
N TYR A 34 -6.51 5.37 -0.91
CA TYR A 34 -6.54 4.31 -1.92
C TYR A 34 -5.19 4.23 -2.62
N ILE A 35 -4.62 3.04 -2.68
CA ILE A 35 -3.42 2.76 -3.47
C ILE A 35 -3.83 1.84 -4.61
N LEU A 36 -3.79 2.38 -5.82
CA LEU A 36 -4.11 1.64 -7.03
C LEU A 36 -2.83 1.06 -7.63
N VAL A 37 -2.92 -0.16 -8.11
CA VAL A 37 -1.89 -0.85 -8.89
C VAL A 37 -2.49 -1.25 -10.23
N LYS A 38 -1.63 -1.53 -11.21
CA LYS A 38 -2.11 -2.13 -12.45
C LYS A 38 -2.68 -3.53 -12.17
N GLU A 39 -3.74 -3.90 -12.88
CA GLU A 39 -4.45 -5.17 -12.69
C GLU A 39 -3.51 -6.37 -12.78
N GLU A 40 -2.58 -6.37 -13.75
CA GLU A 40 -1.60 -7.44 -13.92
C GLU A 40 -0.65 -7.61 -12.71
N ASN A 41 -0.54 -6.59 -11.86
CA ASN A 41 0.30 -6.61 -10.65
C ASN A 41 -0.51 -6.87 -9.37
N LEU A 42 -1.83 -7.03 -9.42
CA LEU A 42 -2.67 -7.11 -8.22
C LEU A 42 -2.25 -8.28 -7.32
N GLN A 43 -2.17 -9.50 -7.85
CA GLN A 43 -1.79 -10.67 -7.06
C GLN A 43 -0.38 -10.52 -6.47
N ARG A 44 0.57 -10.07 -7.29
CA ARG A 44 1.95 -9.82 -6.86
C ARG A 44 2.03 -8.76 -5.76
N SER A 45 1.18 -7.74 -5.81
CA SER A 45 1.12 -6.68 -4.78
C SER A 45 0.62 -7.24 -3.45
N ILE A 46 -0.41 -8.11 -3.49
CA ILE A 46 -0.92 -8.80 -2.30
C ILE A 46 0.17 -9.66 -1.68
N ASP A 47 0.89 -10.43 -2.49
CA ASP A 47 1.93 -11.35 -2.03
C ASP A 47 3.08 -10.59 -1.35
N VAL A 48 3.66 -9.57 -2.00
CA VAL A 48 4.78 -8.81 -1.43
C VAL A 48 4.40 -8.02 -0.17
N LEU A 49 3.16 -7.53 -0.08
CA LEU A 49 2.68 -6.85 1.12
C LEU A 49 2.49 -7.86 2.27
N SER A 50 1.94 -9.03 1.98
CA SER A 50 1.78 -10.10 2.97
C SER A 50 3.13 -10.59 3.49
N ASP A 51 4.10 -10.81 2.59
CA ASP A 51 5.47 -11.21 2.91
C ASP A 51 6.22 -10.15 3.73
N SER A 52 5.84 -8.87 3.57
CA SER A 52 6.38 -7.75 4.34
C SER A 52 5.70 -7.56 5.70
N GLY A 53 4.81 -8.48 6.10
CA GLY A 53 4.13 -8.49 7.40
C GLY A 53 2.82 -7.71 7.47
N TYR A 54 2.30 -7.22 6.33
CA TYR A 54 0.98 -6.58 6.30
C TYR A 54 -0.13 -7.63 6.22
N THR A 55 -1.23 -7.39 6.93
CA THR A 55 -2.43 -8.23 6.80
C THR A 55 -3.25 -7.75 5.62
N VAL A 56 -3.45 -8.62 4.64
CA VAL A 56 -4.33 -8.36 3.49
C VAL A 56 -5.66 -9.08 3.70
N VAL A 57 -6.76 -8.32 3.69
CA VAL A 57 -8.13 -8.85 3.81
C VAL A 57 -8.75 -8.90 2.41
N ARG A 58 -9.39 -10.02 2.06
CA ARG A 58 -10.05 -10.24 0.76
C ARG A 58 -11.56 -10.07 0.86
#